data_AF-A0A965UKH3-F1
#
_entry.id   AF-A0A965UKH3-F1
#
_cell.length_a   1.000
_cell.length_b   1.000
_cell.length_c   1.000
_cell.angle_alpha   90.00
_cell.angle_beta   90.00
_cell.angle_gamma   90.00
#
_symmetry.space_group_name_H-M   'P 1'
#
loop_
_entity.id
_entity.type
_entity.pdbx_description
1 polymer ?
#
loop_
_entity_poly.entity_id
_entity_poly.type
_entity_poly.pdbx_seq_one_letter_code
_entity_poly.pdbx_strand_id
1 'polypeptide(L)'
;MIVSDRDIDFFAKKLGLSPEKTFLLIQDPECLPEILNKISEDNINGIVDISFPVFAEITIIKYSKDLKYSFQEKEYISEAVGLKFYDLIGEPIIKKSIFEFKHDEDTAKSLLVFLGFFYKNLNKARRAYPSEKIYYNIAKNGFENSDKIHISEHLQDWIKVLRIIHNEVWF
;
A
#
# COMPACT_ATOMS: atom_id res chain seq x y z
N MET A 1 -7.75 -10.13 -1.96
CA MET A 1 -7.65 -9.66 -0.55
C MET A 1 -7.81 -10.82 0.45
N ILE A 2 -6.89 -10.99 1.41
CA ILE A 2 -7.06 -11.91 2.57
C ILE A 2 -7.82 -11.15 3.66
N VAL A 3 -8.94 -11.72 4.13
CA VAL A 3 -9.82 -11.09 5.13
C VAL A 3 -9.95 -11.95 6.37
N SER A 4 -9.97 -11.30 7.53
CA SER A 4 -10.29 -11.92 8.82
C SER A 4 -11.79 -11.82 9.12
N ASP A 5 -12.30 -12.59 10.09
CA ASP A 5 -13.70 -12.50 10.53
C ASP A 5 -14.09 -11.08 10.97
N ARG A 6 -13.14 -10.36 11.60
CA ARG A 6 -13.30 -8.95 11.98
C ARG A 6 -13.51 -8.05 10.76
N ASP A 7 -12.79 -8.31 9.67
CA ASP A 7 -12.94 -7.55 8.43
C ASP A 7 -14.32 -7.79 7.83
N ILE A 8 -14.76 -9.06 7.81
CA ILE A 8 -16.09 -9.44 7.35
C ILE A 8 -17.17 -8.72 8.17
N ASP A 9 -17.05 -8.71 9.49
CA ASP A 9 -17.98 -8.01 10.38
C ASP A 9 -18.00 -6.49 10.12
N PHE A 10 -16.84 -5.89 9.85
CA PHE A 10 -16.75 -4.48 9.48
C PHE A 10 -17.48 -4.20 8.17
N PHE A 11 -17.18 -4.97 7.12
CA PHE A 11 -17.85 -4.84 5.82
C PHE A 11 -19.36 -5.06 5.95
N ALA A 12 -19.78 -6.05 6.73
CA ALA A 12 -21.19 -6.40 6.93
C ALA A 12 -21.95 -5.24 7.58
N LYS A 13 -21.38 -4.62 8.62
CA LYS A 13 -21.93 -3.42 9.27
C LYS A 13 -22.03 -2.24 8.32
N LYS A 14 -21.00 -2.00 7.50
CA LYS A 14 -20.96 -0.90 6.53
C LYS A 14 -21.96 -1.08 5.38
N LEU A 15 -22.17 -2.32 4.95
CA LEU A 15 -23.07 -2.64 3.85
C LEU A 15 -24.51 -2.91 4.32
N GLY A 16 -24.75 -3.06 5.63
CA GLY A 16 -26.06 -3.45 6.17
C GLY A 16 -26.46 -4.88 5.80
N LEU A 17 -25.46 -5.77 5.65
CA LEU A 17 -25.64 -7.15 5.21
C LEU A 17 -25.28 -8.13 6.34
N SER A 18 -25.64 -9.41 6.17
CA SER A 18 -25.14 -10.46 7.07
C SER A 18 -23.67 -10.78 6.77
N PRO A 19 -22.89 -11.29 7.75
CA PRO A 19 -21.50 -11.69 7.53
C PRO A 19 -21.34 -12.69 6.38
N GLU A 20 -22.26 -13.65 6.24
CA GLU A 20 -22.18 -14.70 5.20
C GLU A 20 -22.37 -14.11 3.80
N LYS A 21 -23.35 -13.22 3.63
CA LYS A 21 -23.57 -12.53 2.34
C LYS A 21 -22.40 -11.61 2.01
N THR A 22 -21.88 -10.93 3.01
CA THR A 22 -20.74 -10.03 2.87
C THR A 22 -19.50 -10.80 2.43
N PHE A 23 -19.22 -11.93 3.08
CA PHE A 23 -18.11 -12.80 2.71
C PHE A 23 -18.18 -13.23 1.24
N LEU A 24 -19.35 -13.63 0.73
CA LEU A 24 -19.49 -13.98 -0.67
C LEU A 24 -19.21 -12.81 -1.62
N LEU A 25 -19.71 -11.61 -1.29
CA LEU A 25 -19.56 -10.43 -2.13
C LEU A 25 -18.12 -9.89 -2.18
N ILE A 26 -17.40 -9.90 -1.06
CA ILE A 26 -16.00 -9.43 -1.03
C ILE A 26 -15.02 -10.41 -1.68
N GLN A 27 -15.45 -11.66 -1.92
CA GLN A 27 -14.69 -12.65 -2.68
C GLN A 27 -14.99 -12.60 -4.19
N ASP A 28 -16.03 -11.86 -4.60
CA ASP A 28 -16.40 -11.67 -6.00
C ASP A 28 -15.55 -10.52 -6.60
N PRO A 29 -14.68 -10.80 -7.59
CA PRO A 29 -13.83 -9.79 -8.23
C PRO A 29 -14.61 -8.66 -8.91
N GLU A 30 -15.84 -8.90 -9.32
CA GLU A 30 -16.68 -7.89 -9.99
C GLU A 30 -17.32 -6.94 -8.97
N CYS A 31 -17.64 -7.45 -7.77
CA CYS A 31 -18.29 -6.66 -6.71
C CYS A 31 -17.29 -5.93 -5.81
N LEU A 32 -16.11 -6.53 -5.59
CA LEU A 32 -15.10 -6.01 -4.67
C LEU A 32 -14.69 -4.54 -4.98
N PRO A 33 -14.45 -4.13 -6.24
CA PRO A 33 -14.10 -2.74 -6.54
C PRO A 33 -15.18 -1.75 -6.13
N GLU A 34 -16.46 -2.06 -6.39
CA GLU A 34 -17.58 -1.18 -6.03
C GLU A 34 -17.72 -1.06 -4.51
N ILE A 35 -17.58 -2.18 -3.79
CA ILE A 35 -17.64 -2.23 -2.33
C ILE A 35 -16.54 -1.36 -1.72
N LEU A 36 -15.30 -1.55 -2.16
CA LEU A 36 -14.15 -0.81 -1.62
C LEU A 36 -14.23 0.68 -1.95
N ASN A 37 -14.64 1.04 -3.18
CA ASN A 37 -14.85 2.45 -3.53
C ASN A 37 -15.89 3.10 -2.62
N LYS A 38 -17.04 2.45 -2.44
CA LYS A 38 -18.11 2.96 -1.56
C LYS A 38 -17.63 3.14 -0.12
N ILE A 39 -16.91 2.15 0.41
CA ILE A 39 -16.43 2.19 1.80
C ILE A 39 -15.28 3.18 1.98
N SER A 40 -14.49 3.44 0.93
CA SER A 40 -13.40 4.41 0.97
C SER A 40 -13.87 5.86 1.15
N GLU A 41 -15.12 6.16 0.78
CA GLU A 41 -15.73 7.47 0.99
C GLU A 41 -16.02 7.75 2.47
N ASP A 42 -16.22 6.70 3.26
CA ASP A 42 -16.45 6.83 4.69
C ASP A 42 -15.18 7.26 5.45
N ASN A 43 -15.39 7.84 6.63
CA ASN A 43 -14.31 7.99 7.61
C ASN A 43 -14.06 6.64 8.28
N ILE A 44 -12.84 6.14 8.12
CA ILE A 44 -12.37 4.91 8.75
C ILE A 44 -11.48 5.31 9.92
N ASN A 45 -11.87 4.93 11.13
CA ASN A 45 -11.14 5.23 12.36
C ASN A 45 -9.94 4.28 12.53
N GLY A 46 -8.98 4.37 11.61
CA GLY A 46 -7.73 3.62 11.69
C GLY A 46 -7.90 2.09 11.60
N ILE A 47 -6.86 1.37 12.05
CA ILE A 47 -6.76 -0.10 12.05
C ILE A 47 -7.58 -0.72 13.23
N VAL A 48 -8.29 0.08 14.02
CA VAL A 48 -9.03 -0.40 15.20
C VAL A 48 -10.30 -1.16 14.82
N ASP A 49 -10.75 -1.10 13.58
CA ASP A 49 -11.97 -1.81 13.16
C ASP A 49 -11.68 -2.94 12.16
N ILE A 50 -10.48 -2.98 11.59
CA ILE A 50 -10.11 -3.87 10.47
C ILE A 50 -8.65 -4.30 10.55
N SER A 51 -8.27 -5.33 9.83
CA SER A 51 -6.89 -5.75 9.63
C SER A 51 -6.12 -4.73 8.79
N PHE A 52 -4.80 -4.71 8.96
CA PHE A 52 -3.93 -3.79 8.25
C PHE A 52 -3.99 -3.92 6.71
N PRO A 53 -4.05 -5.13 6.10
CA PRO A 53 -4.18 -5.25 4.65
C PRO A 53 -5.44 -4.58 4.11
N VAL A 54 -6.58 -4.83 4.75
CA VAL A 54 -7.87 -4.22 4.38
C VAL A 54 -7.81 -2.70 4.56
N PHE A 55 -7.21 -2.26 5.66
CA PHE A 55 -6.99 -0.84 5.93
C PHE A 55 -6.15 -0.16 4.84
N ALA A 56 -5.03 -0.78 4.46
CA ALA A 56 -4.14 -0.28 3.42
C ALA A 56 -4.87 -0.18 2.08
N GLU A 57 -5.63 -1.21 1.72
CA GLU A 57 -6.40 -1.25 0.47
C GLU A 57 -7.45 -0.14 0.40
N ILE A 58 -8.26 0.03 1.45
CA ILE A 58 -9.28 1.08 1.46
C ILE A 58 -8.65 2.48 1.44
N THR A 59 -7.56 2.70 2.19
CA THR A 59 -6.88 4.00 2.19
C THR A 59 -6.22 4.31 0.85
N ILE A 60 -5.57 3.33 0.21
CA ILE A 60 -5.00 3.53 -1.13
C ILE A 60 -6.09 3.87 -2.13
N ILE A 61 -7.23 3.18 -2.11
CA ILE A 61 -8.37 3.51 -2.98
C ILE A 61 -8.87 4.93 -2.72
N LYS A 62 -9.09 5.31 -1.46
CA LYS A 62 -9.53 6.65 -1.06
C LYS A 62 -8.62 7.76 -1.60
N TYR A 63 -7.31 7.61 -1.37
CA TYR A 63 -6.32 8.64 -1.65
C TYR A 63 -5.80 8.61 -3.09
N SER A 64 -6.12 7.56 -3.86
CA SER A 64 -5.84 7.45 -5.29
C SER A 64 -7.07 7.64 -6.18
N LYS A 65 -8.21 8.08 -5.62
CA LYS A 65 -9.47 8.23 -6.36
C LYS A 65 -9.35 9.10 -7.63
N ASP A 66 -8.52 10.14 -7.57
CA ASP A 66 -8.30 11.08 -8.67
C ASP A 66 -7.28 10.56 -9.70
N LEU A 67 -6.55 9.50 -9.36
CA LEU A 67 -5.68 8.78 -10.28
C LEU A 67 -6.55 7.84 -11.14
N LYS A 68 -6.51 8.05 -12.46
CA LYS A 68 -7.21 7.22 -13.46
C LYS A 68 -6.50 5.89 -13.71
N TYR A 69 -5.97 5.27 -12.67
CA TYR A 69 -5.27 3.99 -12.70
C TYR A 69 -6.24 2.85 -12.44
N SER A 70 -5.94 1.67 -12.98
CA SER A 70 -6.83 0.52 -12.89
C SER A 70 -6.99 0.03 -11.45
N PHE A 71 -8.08 -0.70 -11.18
CA PHE A 71 -8.28 -1.31 -9.88
C PHE A 71 -7.18 -2.33 -9.56
N GLN A 72 -6.74 -3.10 -10.56
CA GLN A 72 -5.64 -4.06 -10.41
C GLN A 72 -4.31 -3.38 -10.01
N GLU A 73 -4.06 -2.17 -10.52
CA GLU A 73 -2.89 -1.39 -10.13
C GLU A 73 -2.98 -0.94 -8.66
N LYS A 74 -4.15 -0.46 -8.24
CA LYS A 74 -4.44 -0.06 -6.85
C LYS A 74 -4.32 -1.25 -5.90
N GLU A 75 -4.88 -2.40 -6.27
CA GLU A 75 -4.79 -3.65 -5.51
C GLU A 75 -3.33 -4.08 -5.36
N TYR A 76 -2.55 -4.05 -6.43
CA TYR A 76 -1.12 -4.40 -6.39
C TYR A 76 -0.31 -3.50 -5.44
N ILE A 77 -0.55 -2.18 -5.46
CA ILE A 77 0.11 -1.25 -4.54
C ILE A 77 -0.32 -1.53 -3.10
N SER A 78 -1.59 -1.87 -2.89
CA SER A 78 -2.14 -2.21 -1.58
C SER A 78 -1.53 -3.49 -1.01
N GLU A 79 -1.38 -4.51 -1.84
CA GLU A 79 -0.69 -5.74 -1.50
C GLU A 79 0.78 -5.48 -1.15
N ALA A 80 1.49 -4.67 -1.95
CA ALA A 80 2.89 -4.30 -1.68
C ALA A 80 3.04 -3.61 -0.32
N VAL A 81 2.14 -2.69 0.02
CA VAL A 81 2.09 -2.04 1.33
C VAL A 81 1.78 -3.04 2.44
N GLY A 82 0.75 -3.87 2.27
CA GLY A 82 0.35 -4.91 3.22
C GLY A 82 1.49 -5.86 3.58
N LEU A 83 2.28 -6.26 2.59
CA LEU A 83 3.40 -7.18 2.76
C LEU A 83 4.64 -6.51 3.38
N LYS A 84 5.03 -5.32 2.90
CA LYS A 84 6.34 -4.74 3.25
C LYS A 84 6.32 -3.76 4.41
N PHE A 85 5.16 -3.22 4.80
CA PHE A 85 5.10 -2.17 5.80
C PHE A 85 5.63 -2.62 7.17
N TYR A 86 5.19 -3.77 7.68
CA TYR A 86 5.63 -4.28 8.99
C TYR A 86 7.11 -4.68 9.02
N ASP A 87 7.63 -5.21 7.91
CA ASP A 87 9.06 -5.51 7.75
C ASP A 87 9.95 -4.28 7.95
N LEU A 88 9.42 -3.09 7.65
CA LEU A 88 10.11 -1.81 7.72
C LEU A 88 9.89 -1.07 9.06
N ILE A 89 8.85 -1.43 9.83
CA ILE A 89 8.64 -0.91 11.20
C ILE A 89 9.64 -1.53 12.17
N GLY A 90 9.75 -2.87 12.17
CA GLY A 90 10.54 -3.61 13.16
C GLY A 90 12.05 -3.43 12.97
N GLU A 91 12.50 -3.38 11.73
CA GLU A 91 13.87 -3.05 11.36
C GLU A 91 13.86 -2.01 10.26
N PRO A 92 13.94 -0.70 10.60
CA PRO A 92 14.10 0.31 9.57
C PRO A 92 15.34 -0.07 8.76
N ILE A 93 15.27 0.07 7.43
CA ILE A 93 16.26 -0.36 6.42
C ILE A 93 17.73 -0.16 6.85
N ILE A 94 17.96 0.87 7.67
CA ILE A 94 19.13 1.18 8.49
C ILE A 94 19.87 -0.04 9.08
N LYS A 95 19.17 -1.04 9.64
CA LYS A 95 19.79 -2.23 10.25
C LYS A 95 20.00 -3.38 9.28
N LYS A 96 19.22 -3.40 8.21
CA LYS A 96 19.35 -4.36 7.13
C LYS A 96 20.52 -3.88 6.26
N SER A 97 21.67 -4.56 6.35
CA SER A 97 22.72 -4.60 5.33
C SER A 97 22.21 -5.08 3.94
N ILE A 98 20.90 -5.01 3.67
CA ILE A 98 20.11 -5.90 2.80
C ILE A 98 19.34 -5.10 1.73
N PHE A 99 19.93 -4.03 1.22
CA PHE A 99 19.78 -3.84 -0.21
C PHE A 99 21.12 -4.21 -0.82
N GLU A 100 21.32 -5.51 -1.02
CA GLU A 100 21.88 -5.89 -2.32
C GLU A 100 20.99 -5.15 -3.31
N PHE A 101 21.51 -4.14 -4.01
CA PHE A 101 20.77 -3.27 -4.91
C PHE A 101 20.27 -4.05 -6.14
N LYS A 102 19.54 -5.13 -5.89
CA LYS A 102 18.92 -5.97 -6.88
C LYS A 102 17.79 -5.16 -7.49
N HIS A 103 17.76 -5.18 -8.80
CA HIS A 103 16.70 -4.56 -9.58
C HIS A 103 15.59 -5.60 -9.81
N ASP A 104 15.04 -6.12 -8.71
CA ASP A 104 13.94 -7.10 -8.69
C ASP A 104 12.66 -6.51 -8.07
N GLU A 105 11.53 -7.20 -8.26
CA GLU A 105 10.21 -6.75 -7.80
C GLU A 105 10.13 -6.62 -6.27
N ASP A 106 10.72 -7.55 -5.53
CA ASP A 106 10.64 -7.59 -4.06
C ASP A 106 11.35 -6.38 -3.43
N THR A 107 12.53 -6.07 -3.96
CA THR A 107 13.29 -4.86 -3.64
C THR A 107 12.50 -3.61 -4.00
N ALA A 108 11.90 -3.57 -5.20
CA ALA A 108 11.11 -2.43 -5.65
C ALA A 108 9.90 -2.16 -4.76
N LYS A 109 9.15 -3.21 -4.35
CA LYS A 109 8.04 -3.11 -3.39
C LYS A 109 8.51 -2.54 -2.05
N SER A 110 9.63 -3.05 -1.53
CA SER A 110 10.20 -2.59 -0.26
C SER A 110 10.58 -1.10 -0.33
N LEU A 111 11.19 -0.68 -1.44
CA LEU A 111 11.58 0.71 -1.66
C LEU A 111 10.38 1.64 -1.89
N LEU A 112 9.33 1.19 -2.58
CA LEU A 112 8.07 1.93 -2.72
C LEU A 112 7.49 2.27 -1.33
N VAL A 113 7.34 1.26 -0.48
CA VAL A 113 6.78 1.44 0.88
C VAL A 113 7.70 2.32 1.73
N PHE A 114 9.01 2.17 1.61
CA PHE A 114 9.97 3.03 2.30
C PHE A 114 9.89 4.49 1.86
N LEU A 115 9.88 4.74 0.56
CA LEU A 115 9.80 6.09 -0.01
C LEU A 115 8.44 6.75 0.25
N GLY A 116 7.38 5.96 0.39
CA GLY A 116 6.03 6.40 0.76
C GLY A 116 5.89 6.74 2.24
N PHE A 117 6.20 5.80 3.13
CA PHE A 117 5.89 5.91 4.56
C PHE A 117 7.07 6.28 5.45
N PHE A 118 8.30 5.93 5.06
CA PHE A 118 9.49 6.06 5.91
C PHE A 118 10.47 7.11 5.42
N TYR A 119 10.08 7.93 4.44
CA TYR A 119 10.93 8.96 3.80
C TYR A 119 11.58 9.93 4.80
N LYS A 120 10.93 10.24 5.92
CA LYS A 120 11.49 11.11 6.96
C LYS A 120 12.78 10.54 7.58
N ASN A 121 13.02 9.24 7.50
CA ASN A 121 14.25 8.61 7.99
C ASN A 121 15.47 8.95 7.13
N LEU A 122 15.29 9.29 5.84
CA LEU A 122 16.38 9.75 4.97
C LEU A 122 17.00 11.05 5.48
N ASN A 123 16.22 11.90 6.14
CA ASN A 123 16.70 13.19 6.66
C ASN A 123 17.51 13.06 7.96
N LYS A 124 17.44 11.91 8.64
CA LYS A 124 18.02 11.74 9.99
C LYS A 124 19.52 11.43 10.01
N ALA A 125 20.13 11.00 8.90
CA ALA A 125 21.58 10.74 8.86
C ALA A 125 22.22 11.28 7.58
N ARG A 126 22.84 12.47 7.66
CA ARG A 126 23.57 13.15 6.57
C ARG A 126 24.77 12.36 5.99
N ARG A 127 25.08 11.15 6.45
CA ARG A 127 26.25 10.36 6.01
C ARG A 127 26.03 8.86 5.81
N ALA A 128 24.82 8.33 5.99
CA ALA A 128 24.58 6.87 5.95
C ALA A 128 23.63 6.40 4.85
N TYR A 129 22.88 7.29 4.19
CA TYR A 129 21.88 6.90 3.19
C TYR A 129 22.26 7.36 1.78
N PRO A 130 22.12 6.48 0.77
CA PRO A 130 21.93 6.91 -0.62
C PRO A 130 20.82 7.96 -0.71
N SER A 131 20.96 8.91 -1.63
CA SER A 131 19.92 9.92 -1.87
C SER A 131 18.57 9.26 -2.22
N GLU A 132 17.45 9.92 -1.91
CA GLU A 132 16.10 9.49 -2.29
C GLU A 132 16.00 9.08 -3.77
N LYS A 133 16.70 9.83 -4.63
CA LYS A 133 16.79 9.57 -6.08
C LYS A 133 17.39 8.20 -6.42
N ILE A 134 18.36 7.73 -5.64
CA ILE A 134 18.98 6.41 -5.85
C ILE A 134 17.93 5.33 -5.59
N TYR A 135 17.26 5.38 -4.44
CA TYR A 135 16.20 4.44 -4.09
C TYR A 135 15.05 4.47 -5.10
N TYR A 136 14.65 5.66 -5.55
CA TYR A 136 13.64 5.81 -6.59
C TYR A 136 14.04 5.09 -7.88
N ASN A 137 15.28 5.30 -8.37
CA ASN A 137 15.76 4.67 -9.60
C ASN A 137 15.84 3.13 -9.48
N ILE A 138 16.25 2.61 -8.32
CA ILE A 138 16.30 1.16 -8.10
C ILE A 138 14.89 0.57 -8.14
N ALA A 139 13.94 1.19 -7.45
CA ALA A 139 12.55 0.75 -7.44
C ALA A 139 11.94 0.80 -8.85
N LYS A 140 12.17 1.90 -9.57
CA LYS A 140 11.74 2.08 -10.95
C LYS A 140 12.22 0.93 -11.85
N ASN A 141 13.53 0.69 -11.85
CA ASN A 141 14.14 -0.38 -12.64
C ASN A 141 13.66 -1.77 -12.20
N GLY A 142 13.45 -1.99 -10.90
CA GLY A 142 12.96 -3.28 -10.39
C GLY A 142 11.55 -3.61 -10.85
N PHE A 143 10.65 -2.61 -10.92
CA PHE A 143 9.33 -2.79 -11.52
C PHE A 143 9.41 -3.00 -13.04
N GLU A 144 10.24 -2.25 -13.76
CA GLU A 144 10.44 -2.44 -15.21
C GLU A 144 10.96 -3.85 -15.54
N ASN A 145 11.96 -4.32 -14.81
CA ASN A 145 12.55 -5.65 -15.00
C ASN A 145 11.62 -6.81 -14.62
N SER A 146 10.49 -6.52 -13.96
CA SER A 146 9.53 -7.51 -13.48
C SER A 146 8.17 -7.40 -14.20
N ASP A 147 8.17 -6.85 -15.42
CA ASP A 147 6.99 -6.65 -16.25
C ASP A 147 5.89 -5.77 -15.60
N LYS A 148 6.28 -4.87 -14.68
CA LYS A 148 5.38 -3.89 -14.02
C LYS A 148 5.62 -2.48 -14.56
N ILE A 149 5.65 -2.32 -15.88
CA ILE A 149 5.97 -1.05 -16.56
C ILE A 149 5.04 0.08 -16.11
N HIS A 150 3.73 -0.16 -16.02
CA HIS A 150 2.77 0.86 -15.57
C HIS A 150 3.06 1.35 -14.14
N ILE A 151 3.43 0.44 -13.23
CA ILE A 151 3.83 0.82 -11.86
C ILE A 151 5.10 1.67 -11.88
N SER A 152 6.07 1.33 -12.73
CA SER A 152 7.30 2.12 -12.90
C SER A 152 7.00 3.54 -13.39
N GLU A 153 6.15 3.67 -14.41
CA GLU A 153 5.75 4.95 -14.99
C GLU A 153 5.02 5.82 -13.95
N HIS A 154 4.14 5.21 -13.15
CA HIS A 154 3.33 5.90 -12.15
C HIS A 154 3.99 5.99 -10.75
N LEU A 155 5.21 5.47 -10.59
CA LEU A 155 5.88 5.30 -9.29
C LEU A 155 5.91 6.58 -8.45
N GLN A 156 6.15 7.72 -9.09
CA GLN A 156 6.22 9.00 -8.39
C GLN A 156 4.86 9.41 -7.80
N ASP A 157 3.76 9.11 -8.50
CA ASP A 157 2.42 9.43 -8.02
C ASP A 157 2.02 8.49 -6.89
N TRP A 158 2.36 7.21 -6.98
CA TRP A 158 2.17 6.28 -5.87
C TRP A 158 2.94 6.71 -4.62
N ILE A 159 4.21 7.12 -4.74
CA ILE A 159 4.98 7.66 -3.61
C ILE A 159 4.28 8.87 -2.98
N LYS A 160 3.71 9.78 -3.80
CA LYS A 160 2.95 10.94 -3.28
C LYS A 160 1.70 10.49 -2.52
N VAL A 161 0.91 9.57 -3.08
CA VAL A 161 -0.28 9.00 -2.42
C VAL A 161 0.08 8.39 -1.07
N LEU A 162 1.10 7.54 -1.02
CA LEU A 162 1.53 6.91 0.22
C LEU A 162 2.02 7.92 1.26
N ARG A 163 2.68 9.01 0.84
CA ARG A 163 3.08 10.11 1.73
C ARG A 163 1.89 10.87 2.30
N ILE A 164 0.83 11.08 1.49
CA ILE A 164 -0.41 11.70 1.96
C ILE A 164 -1.05 10.80 3.01
N ILE A 165 -1.21 9.50 2.73
CA ILE A 165 -1.74 8.52 3.70
C ILE A 165 -0.91 8.54 5.00
N HIS A 166 0.42 8.49 4.90
CA HIS A 166 1.30 8.57 6.07
C HIS A 166 1.03 9.81 6.93
N ASN A 167 0.88 10.97 6.30
CA ASN A 167 0.78 12.25 7.01
C ASN A 167 -0.62 12.52 7.57
N GLU A 168 -1.67 12.04 6.90
CA GLU A 168 -3.07 12.31 7.31
C GLU A 168 -3.66 11.23 8.20
N VAL A 169 -3.16 10.00 8.10
CA VAL A 169 -3.86 8.83 8.65
C VAL A 169 -3.01 8.07 9.68
N TRP A 170 -1.70 8.04 9.53
CA TRP A 170 -0.79 7.24 10.37
C TRP A 170 0.05 8.07 11.34
N PHE A 171 -0.44 9.27 11.70
CA PHE A 171 0.18 10.13 12.72
C PHE A 171 -0.43 9.97 14.11
#